data_AF-A0A966NUB3-F1
#
_entry.id   AF-A0A966NUB3-F1
#
_cell.length_a   1.000
_cell.length_b   1.000
_cell.length_c   1.000
_cell.angle_alpha   90.00
_cell.angle_beta   90.00
_cell.angle_gamma   90.00
#
_symmetry.space_group_name_H-M   'P 1'
#
loop_
_entity.id
_entity.type
_entity.pdbx_description
1 polymer ?
#
loop_
_entity_poly.entity_id
_entity_poly.type
_entity_poly.pdbx_seq_one_letter_code
_entity_poly.pdbx_strand_id
1 'polypeptide(L)' 'MTPNVLLITLDQFRADCLSIAGHPLVRTPNLDRLARHGVRLTRHYSQCAPCSPGRASLYTGMYQMNHRVVA' A
#
# COMPACT_ATOMS: atom_id res chain seq x y z
N MET A 1 -25.94 -0.11 -9.24
CA MET A 1 -24.99 -1.24 -9.37
C MET A 1 -23.91 -1.06 -8.31
N THR A 2 -23.60 -2.11 -7.55
CA THR A 2 -22.53 -2.07 -6.54
C THR A 2 -21.18 -2.35 -7.23
N PRO A 3 -20.14 -1.53 -7.04
CA PRO A 3 -18.84 -1.78 -7.63
C PRO A 3 -18.15 -2.99 -6.96
N ASN A 4 -17.38 -3.75 -7.74
CA ASN A 4 -16.47 -4.76 -7.20
C ASN A 4 -15.21 -4.07 -6.68
N VAL A 5 -14.75 -4.46 -5.48
CA VAL A 5 -13.55 -3.90 -4.85
C VAL A 5 -12.45 -4.96 -4.81
N LEU A 6 -11.28 -4.63 -5.39
CA LEU A 6 -10.07 -5.45 -5.34
C LEU A 6 -8.99 -4.73 -4.52
N LEU A 7 -8.67 -5.26 -3.34
CA LEU A 7 -7.60 -4.77 -2.48
C LEU A 7 -6.33 -5.60 -2.69
N ILE A 8 -5.29 -4.99 -3.26
CA ILE A 8 -3.97 -5.61 -3.45
C ILE A 8 -3.02 -5.01 -2.42
N THR A 9 -2.33 -5.87 -1.65
CA THR A 9 -1.27 -5.46 -0.72
C THR A 9 0.05 -6.09 -1.13
N LEU A 10 1.15 -5.38 -0.90
CA LEU A 10 2.51 -5.84 -1.20
C LEU A 10 3.29 -5.89 0.11
N ASP A 11 3.95 -7.02 0.40
CA ASP A 11 4.77 -7.14 1.61
C ASP A 11 6.16 -6.54 1.40
N GLN A 12 6.63 -5.79 2.40
CA GLN A 12 7.93 -5.11 2.41
C GLN A 12 8.24 -4.23 1.18
N PHE A 13 7.22 -3.72 0.50
CA PHE A 13 7.38 -2.91 -0.71
C PHE A 13 7.74 -1.47 -0.38
N ARG A 14 8.91 -1.01 -0.82
CA ARG A 14 9.34 0.38 -0.64
C ARG A 14 8.64 1.31 -1.62
N ALA A 15 8.29 2.51 -1.15
CA ALA A 15 7.63 3.53 -1.97
C ALA A 15 8.47 3.99 -3.18
N ASP A 16 9.80 3.90 -3.10
CA ASP A 16 10.72 4.27 -4.19
C ASP A 16 11.01 3.11 -5.15
N CYS A 17 10.64 1.87 -4.84
CA CYS A 17 10.79 0.70 -5.73
C CYS A 17 9.69 0.62 -6.80
N LEU A 18 9.40 1.73 -7.48
CA LEU A 18 8.32 1.85 -8.46
C LEU A 18 8.80 2.63 -9.68
N SER A 19 8.65 2.11 -10.91
CA SER A 19 9.17 2.82 -12.10
C SER A 19 8.50 4.17 -12.33
N ILE A 20 7.18 4.29 -12.12
CA ILE A 20 6.50 5.59 -12.20
C ILE A 20 6.91 6.59 -11.10
N ALA A 21 7.60 6.13 -10.04
CA ALA A 21 8.21 6.99 -9.02
C ALA A 21 9.65 7.42 -9.40
N GLY A 22 10.15 7.03 -10.58
CA GLY A 22 11.48 7.41 -11.08
C GLY A 22 12.59 6.44 -10.70
N HIS A 23 12.26 5.21 -10.26
CA HIS A 23 13.29 4.22 -9.94
C HIS A 23 14.14 3.88 -11.18
N PRO A 24 15.49 3.85 -11.08
CA PRO A 24 16.36 3.75 -12.26
C PRO A 24 16.37 2.35 -12.93
N LEU A 25 16.09 1.28 -12.18
CA LEU A 25 16.21 -0.12 -12.67
C LEU A 25 14.92 -0.95 -12.61
N VAL A 26 14.16 -0.87 -11.52
CA VAL A 26 12.90 -1.59 -11.33
C VAL A 26 11.92 -1.27 -12.45
N ARG A 27 11.29 -2.30 -13.01
CA ARG A 27 10.26 -2.20 -14.04
C ARG A 27 8.93 -2.70 -13.50
N THR A 28 7.94 -1.82 -13.38
CA THR A 28 6.59 -2.15 -12.89
C THR A 28 5.51 -1.77 -13.90
N PRO A 29 5.54 -2.28 -15.15
CA PRO A 29 4.67 -1.79 -16.23
C PRO A 29 3.17 -1.91 -15.93
N ASN A 30 2.76 -2.93 -15.18
CA ASN A 30 1.37 -3.11 -14.77
C ASN A 30 0.92 -2.11 -13.70
N LEU A 31 1.79 -1.81 -12.71
CA LEU A 31 1.49 -0.79 -11.69
C LEU A 31 1.54 0.61 -12.28
N ASP A 32 2.46 0.87 -13.22
CA ASP A 32 2.54 2.13 -13.95
C ASP A 32 1.27 2.36 -14.78
N ARG A 33 0.75 1.32 -15.43
CA ARG A 33 -0.53 1.38 -16.13
C ARG A 33 -1.68 1.68 -15.17
N LEU A 34 -1.75 0.99 -14.02
CA LEU A 34 -2.77 1.26 -13.00
C LEU A 34 -2.70 2.71 -12.50
N ALA A 35 -1.50 3.22 -12.22
CA ALA A 35 -1.29 4.57 -11.75
C ALA A 35 -1.63 5.65 -12.79
N ARG A 36 -1.42 5.39 -14.09
CA ARG A 36 -1.81 6.30 -15.19
C ARG A 36 -3.33 6.39 -15.40
N HIS A 37 -4.07 5.33 -15.06
CA HIS A 37 -5.53 5.29 -15.19
C HIS A 37 -6.26 5.54 -13.86
N GLY A 38 -5.53 5.96 -12.82
CA GLY A 38 -6.08 6.14 -11.48
C GLY A 38 -5.38 7.25 -10.72
N VAL A 39 -5.39 7.14 -9.38
CA VAL A 39 -4.78 8.12 -8.49
C VAL A 39 -3.58 7.47 -7.79
N ARG A 40 -2.42 8.13 -7.87
CA ARG A 40 -1.20 7.73 -7.15
C ARG A 40 -0.98 8.64 -5.94
N LEU A 41 -1.00 8.06 -4.75
CA LEU A 41 -0.74 8.77 -3.50
C LEU A 41 0.78 8.87 -3.26
N THR A 42 1.37 10.05 -3.44
CA THR A 42 2.82 10.29 -3.23
C THR A 42 3.23 10.34 -1.75
N ARG A 43 2.25 10.48 -0.85
CA ARG A 43 2.41 10.59 0.60
C ARG A 43 1.47 9.63 1.32
N HIS A 44 1.61 8.33 1.06
CA HIS A 44 0.84 7.28 1.71
C HIS A 44 1.72 6.55 2.74
N TYR A 45 1.26 6.52 3.99
CA TYR A 45 2.03 6.00 5.12
C TYR A 45 1.29 4.80 5.73
N SER A 46 2.03 3.73 6.01
CA SER A 46 1.56 2.67 6.90
C SER A 46 1.44 3.19 8.33
N GLN A 47 0.46 2.71 9.09
CA GLN A 47 0.28 3.11 10.48
C GLN A 47 1.45 2.72 11.39
N CYS A 48 2.15 1.62 11.07
CA CYS A 48 3.33 1.17 11.80
C CYS A 48 4.24 0.28 10.93
N ALA A 49 5.42 -0.04 11.45
CA ALA A 49 6.52 -0.73 10.75
C ALA A 49 6.73 -2.25 11.08
N PRO A 50 5.78 -2.96 11.74
CA PRO A 50 5.71 -4.44 11.64
C PRO A 50 4.52 -4.95 10.80
N CYS A 51 4.66 -6.13 10.19
CA CYS A 51 3.70 -6.65 9.19
C CYS A 51 2.29 -6.91 9.76
N SER A 52 2.17 -7.67 10.86
CA SER A 52 0.89 -8.00 11.49
C SER A 52 0.12 -6.77 12.00
N PRO A 53 0.71 -5.87 12.81
CA PRO A 53 0.00 -4.67 13.26
C PRO A 53 -0.31 -3.70 12.11
N GLY A 54 0.56 -3.57 11.11
CA GLY A 54 0.30 -2.72 9.94
C GLY A 54 -0.91 -3.21 9.14
N ARG A 55 -1.04 -4.53 8.96
CA ARG A 55 -2.21 -5.15 8.32
C ARG A 55 -3.47 -5.03 9.19
N ALA A 56 -3.36 -5.22 10.50
CA ALA A 56 -4.49 -5.03 11.41
C ALA A 56 -5.04 -3.60 11.34
N SER A 57 -4.16 -2.59 11.30
CA SER A 57 -4.55 -1.19 11.08
C SER A 57 -5.27 -0.99 9.74
N LEU A 58 -4.77 -1.59 8.66
CA LEU A 58 -5.38 -1.50 7.32
C LEU A 58 -6.79 -2.13 7.28
N TYR A 59 -6.98 -3.29 7.90
CA TYR A 59 -8.25 -4.02 7.83
C TYR A 59 -9.32 -3.47 8.76
N THR A 60 -8.92 -2.89 9.90
CA THR A 60 -9.87 -2.38 10.90
C THR A 60 -10.10 -0.87 10.78
N GLY A 61 -9.24 -0.14 10.07
CA GLY A 61 -9.26 1.32 10.04
C GLY A 61 -8.87 1.97 11.38
N MET A 62 -8.30 1.19 12.31
CA MET A 62 -7.93 1.65 13.65
C MET A 62 -6.41 1.86 13.78
N TYR A 63 -6.01 2.76 14.68
CA TYR A 63 -4.62 2.88 15.12
C TYR A 63 -4.15 1.63 15.89
N GLN A 64 -2.84 1.36 15.88
CA GLN A 64 -2.23 0.21 16.59
C GLN A 64 -2.65 0.11 18.06
N MET A 65 -2.70 1.24 18.76
CA MET A 65 -3.10 1.31 20.17
C MET A 65 -4.57 0.92 20.41
N ASN A 66 -5.42 1.02 19.40
CA ASN A 66 -6.85 0.68 19.49
C ASN A 66 -7.09 -0.81 19.20
N HIS A 67 -6.45 -1.36 18.15
CA HIS A 67 -6.64 -2.76 17.79
C HIS A 67 -5.76 -3.75 18.56
N ARG A 68 -4.72 -3.27 19.27
CA ARG A 68 -3.86 -4.04 20.21
C ARG A 68 -3.10 -5.25 19.64
N VAL A 69 -3.23 -5.56 18.35
CA VAL A 69 -2.26 -6.41 17.63
C VAL A 69 -0.88 -5.73 17.65
N VAL A 70 0.12 -6.41 18.19
CA VAL A 70 1.49 -5.86 18.41
C VAL A 70 2.61 -6.78 17.88
N ALA A 71 2.28 -8.01 17.47
CA ALA A 71 3.20 -8.99 16.89
C ALA A 71 2.56 -9.63 15.66
#